data_AF-A0A4V3W7P1-F1
#
_entry.id   AF-A0A4V3W7P1-F1
#
_cell.length_a   1.000
_cell.length_b   1.000
_cell.length_c   1.000
_cell.angle_alpha   90.00
_cell.angle_beta   90.00
_cell.angle_gamma   90.00
#
_symmetry.space_group_name_H-M   'P 1'
#
loop_
_entity.id
_entity.type
_entity.pdbx_description
1 polymer ?
#
loop_
_entity_poly.entity_id
_entity_poly.type
_entity_poly.pdbx_seq_one_letter_code
_entity_poly.pdbx_strand_id
1 'polypeptide(L)' 'MTEKRKVSRQRALKAARIVLKGGSSTMDCTVKNLSDIGAKLVGDNFLAVPDDFDVLMDGFEKRHCVVRWRNLKELGIEFV' A
#
# COMPACT_ATOMS: atom_id res chain seq x y z
N MET A 1 -1.30 -26.10 -22.26
CA MET A 1 -0.50 -24.86 -22.14
C MET A 1 -0.21 -24.67 -20.66
N THR A 2 1.05 -24.85 -20.27
CA THR A 2 1.46 -25.00 -18.86
C THR A 2 1.62 -23.63 -18.20
N GLU A 3 0.67 -23.27 -17.34
CA GLU A 3 0.68 -22.00 -16.61
C GLU A 3 1.72 -22.03 -15.48
N LYS A 4 2.92 -21.50 -15.74
CA LYS A 4 4.01 -21.34 -14.77
C LYS A 4 3.87 -20.05 -13.95
N ARG A 5 2.78 -19.82 -13.21
CA ARG A 5 2.69 -18.61 -12.37
C ARG A 5 2.18 -18.91 -10.96
N LYS A 6 3.10 -18.73 -10.00
CA LYS A 6 2.99 -19.16 -8.59
C LYS A 6 2.31 -18.14 -7.65
N VAL A 7 1.96 -16.93 -8.11
CA VAL A 7 1.21 -15.96 -7.29
C VAL A 7 0.41 -15.02 -8.21
N SER A 8 -0.91 -14.97 -8.02
CA SER A 8 -1.83 -14.13 -8.78
C SER A 8 -1.78 -12.66 -8.31
N ARG A 9 -1.09 -11.80 -9.05
CA ARG A 9 -1.23 -10.34 -8.87
C ARG A 9 -2.59 -9.90 -9.42
N GLN A 10 -3.59 -9.77 -8.56
CA GLN A 10 -4.83 -9.09 -8.95
C GLN A 10 -4.51 -7.60 -9.21
N ARG A 11 -4.76 -7.12 -10.42
CA ARG A 11 -4.92 -5.67 -10.67
C ARG A 11 -6.17 -5.23 -9.92
N ALA A 12 -6.02 -4.85 -8.67
CA ALA A 12 -7.13 -4.40 -7.87
C ALA A 12 -6.90 -2.92 -7.61
N LEU A 13 -7.70 -2.05 -8.24
CA LEU A 13 -7.88 -0.67 -7.81
C LEU A 13 -8.64 -0.71 -6.49
N LYS A 14 -7.95 -1.05 -5.40
CA LYS A 14 -8.56 -1.11 -4.07
C LYS A 14 -8.34 0.21 -3.38
N ALA A 15 -9.40 0.78 -2.85
CA ALA A 15 -9.30 1.86 -1.89
C ALA A 15 -8.53 1.34 -0.68
N ALA A 16 -7.54 2.11 -0.26
CA ALA A 16 -6.79 1.88 0.96
C ALA A 16 -6.61 3.20 1.69
N ARG A 17 -6.40 3.11 2.99
CA ARG A 17 -6.20 4.25 3.86
C ARG A 17 -4.89 4.05 4.60
N ILE A 18 -4.00 5.01 4.43
CA ILE A 18 -2.78 5.13 5.22
C ILE A 18 -3.18 5.69 6.58
N VAL A 19 -2.78 5.02 7.64
CA VAL A 19 -3.02 5.41 9.03
C VAL A 19 -1.66 5.70 9.66
N LEU A 20 -1.45 6.97 9.99
CA LEU A 20 -0.19 7.41 10.60
C LEU A 20 -0.13 7.01 12.08
N LYS A 21 1.08 6.77 12.59
CA LYS A 21 1.32 6.54 14.02
C LYS A 21 0.75 7.72 14.82
N GLY A 22 -0.16 7.40 15.75
CA GLY A 22 -0.92 8.37 16.55
C GLY A 22 -2.39 8.50 16.18
N GLY A 23 -2.86 7.87 15.09
CA GLY A 23 -4.27 7.79 14.72
C GLY A 23 -4.93 9.12 14.34
N SER A 24 -4.21 10.24 14.41
CA SER A 24 -4.73 11.59 14.19
C SER A 24 -4.75 12.00 12.72
N SER A 25 -4.13 11.22 11.84
CA SER A 25 -4.05 11.52 10.41
C SER A 25 -4.19 10.25 9.61
N THR A 26 -5.18 10.26 8.73
CA THR A 26 -5.41 9.19 7.77
C THR A 26 -5.49 9.77 6.36
N MET A 27 -4.91 9.08 5.40
CA MET A 27 -4.89 9.51 4.00
C MET A 27 -5.46 8.43 3.11
N ASP A 28 -6.46 8.78 2.30
CA ASP A 28 -7.01 7.87 1.30
C ASP A 28 -6.03 7.73 0.13
N CYS A 29 -5.85 6.50 -0.32
CA CYS A 29 -4.96 6.14 -1.41
C CYS A 29 -5.54 4.93 -2.17
N THR A 30 -4.99 4.66 -3.35
CA THR A 30 -5.38 3.50 -4.14
C THR A 30 -4.23 2.52 -4.24
N VAL A 31 -4.45 1.27 -3.86
CA VAL A 31 -3.51 0.18 -4.13
C VAL A 31 -3.54 -0.09 -5.63
N LYS A 32 -2.41 0.05 -6.32
CA LYS A 32 -2.27 -0.24 -7.76
C LYS A 32 -1.62 -1.60 -8.01
N ASN A 33 -0.79 -2.06 -7.08
CA ASN A 33 -0.17 -3.37 -7.12
C ASN A 33 -0.10 -3.93 -5.70
N LEU A 34 -0.53 -5.17 -5.51
CA LEU A 34 -0.44 -5.89 -4.24
C LEU A 34 0.28 -7.21 -4.47
N SER A 35 1.17 -7.53 -3.56
CA SER A 35 1.87 -8.82 -3.47
C SER A 35 1.92 -9.26 -2.01
N ASP A 36 2.31 -10.50 -1.71
CA ASP A 36 2.46 -10.97 -0.33
C ASP A 36 3.47 -10.16 0.50
N ILE A 37 4.51 -9.63 -0.15
CA ILE A 37 5.61 -8.92 0.54
C ILE A 37 5.42 -7.40 0.58
N GLY A 38 4.52 -6.84 -0.22
CA GLY A 38 4.40 -5.39 -0.31
C GLY A 38 3.35 -4.91 -1.31
N ALA A 39 3.21 -3.60 -1.40
CA ALA A 39 2.23 -2.97 -2.28
C ALA A 39 2.75 -1.65 -2.86
N LYS A 40 2.18 -1.28 -4.00
CA LYS A 40 2.32 0.05 -4.58
C LYS A 40 1.02 0.81 -4.40
N LEU A 41 1.10 1.93 -3.69
CA LEU A 41 0.03 2.88 -3.47
C LEU A 41 0.18 4.06 -4.43
N VAL A 42 -0.94 4.62 -4.87
CA VAL A 42 -1.03 5.79 -5.73
C VAL A 42 -2.03 6.77 -5.12
N GLY A 43 -1.69 8.06 -5.14
CA GLY A 43 -2.45 9.13 -4.51
C GLY A 43 -1.86 10.49 -4.89
N ASP A 44 -2.36 11.56 -4.30
CA ASP A 44 -1.98 12.93 -4.70
C ASP A 44 -0.87 13.54 -3.85
N ASN A 45 -0.60 13.03 -2.65
CA ASN A 45 0.44 13.58 -1.78
C ASN A 45 1.05 12.55 -0.81
N PHE A 46 2.16 11.91 -1.20
CA PHE A 46 2.90 11.00 -0.32
C PHE A 46 4.15 11.62 0.33
N LEU A 47 4.44 12.90 0.07
CA LEU A 47 5.63 13.56 0.63
C LEU A 47 5.56 13.70 2.16
N ALA A 48 4.36 13.91 2.70
CA ALA A 48 4.12 14.07 4.14
C ALA A 48 3.94 12.72 4.88
N VAL A 49 3.95 11.59 4.17
CA VAL A 49 3.77 10.28 4.78
C VAL A 49 5.09 9.83 5.43
N PRO A 50 5.10 9.37 6.69
CA PRO A 50 6.28 8.81 7.34
C PRO A 50 6.81 7.55 6.65
N ASP A 51 8.04 7.16 6.95
CA ASP A 51 8.65 5.94 6.42
C ASP A 51 8.05 4.65 7.03
N ASP A 52 7.32 4.74 8.13
CA ASP A 52 6.58 3.63 8.71
C ASP A 52 5.15 4.05 9.07
N PHE A 53 4.18 3.24 8.68
CA PHE A 53 2.76 3.50 8.92
C PHE A 53 1.95 2.22 8.81
N ASP A 54 0.68 2.30 9.16
CA ASP A 54 -0.25 1.20 8.98
C ASP A 54 -1.12 1.46 7.74
N VAL A 55 -1.32 0.45 6.90
CA VAL A 55 -2.25 0.53 5.76
C VAL A 55 -3.50 -0.30 6.06
N LEU A 56 -4.66 0.33 5.92
CA LEU A 56 -5.96 -0.32 5.98
C LEU A 56 -6.49 -0.44 4.55
N MET A 57 -6.65 -1.67 4.05
CA MET A 57 -7.19 -1.89 2.70
C MET A 57 -8.64 -2.37 2.80
N ASP A 58 -9.49 -1.96 1.86
CA ASP A 58 -10.89 -2.39 1.84
C ASP A 58 -10.99 -3.93 1.75
N GLY A 59 -11.58 -4.54 2.78
CA GLY A 59 -11.69 -6.00 2.93
C GLY A 59 -10.45 -6.72 3.49
N PHE A 60 -9.42 -6.00 3.95
CA PHE A 60 -8.29 -6.59 4.68
C PHE A 60 -8.07 -5.93 6.03
N GLU A 61 -7.35 -6.63 6.91
CA GLU A 61 -6.91 -6.07 8.18
C GLU A 61 -5.85 -4.99 7.99
N LYS A 62 -5.76 -4.11 8.99
CA LYS A 62 -4.71 -3.12 9.12
C LYS A 62 -3.35 -3.83 9.18
N ARG A 63 -2.45 -3.53 8.26
CA ARG A 63 -1.09 -4.10 8.23
C ARG A 63 -0.05 -3.02 8.43
N HIS A 64 0.95 -3.33 9.26
CA HIS A 64 2.11 -2.47 9.41
C HIS A 64 2.99 -2.57 8.17
N CYS A 65 3.47 -1.43 7.71
CA CYS A 65 4.27 -1.38 6.50
C CYS A 65 5.30 -0.25 6.54
N VAL A 66 6.40 -0.47 5.84
CA VAL A 66 7.51 0.47 5.71
C VAL A 66 7.65 0.95 4.28
N VAL A 67 7.92 2.22 4.11
CA VAL A 67 8.21 2.85 2.83
C VAL A 67 9.59 2.41 2.36
N ARG A 68 9.64 1.81 1.17
CA ARG A 68 10.90 1.49 0.50
C ARG A 68 11.30 2.59 -0.47
N TRP A 69 10.32 3.22 -1.10
CA TRP A 69 10.52 4.35 -2.00
C TRP A 69 9.24 5.15 -2.11
N ARG A 70 9.35 6.45 -2.39
CA ARG A 70 8.20 7.34 -2.58
C ARG A 70 8.49 8.38 -3.66
N ASN A 71 7.43 8.76 -4.35
CA ASN A 71 7.35 9.83 -5.34
C ASN A 71 6.16 10.73 -4.97
N LEU A 72 6.00 11.85 -5.68
CA LEU A 72 4.88 12.78 -5.46
C LEU A 72 3.52 12.08 -5.52
N LYS A 73 3.34 11.15 -6.47
CA LYS A 73 2.06 10.46 -6.74
C LYS A 73 2.04 8.96 -6.44
N GLU A 74 3.20 8.37 -6.15
CA GLU A 74 3.34 6.92 -5.98
C GLU A 74 4.15 6.60 -4.72
N LEU A 75 3.79 5.53 -4.04
CA LEU A 75 4.44 5.10 -2.81
C LEU A 75 4.62 3.59 -2.83
N GLY A 76 5.85 3.13 -2.68
CA GLY A 76 6.19 1.72 -2.57
C GLY A 76 6.38 1.33 -1.11
N ILE A 77 5.58 0.38 -0.66
CA ILE A 77 5.63 -0.15 0.70
C ILE A 77 5.96 -1.64 0.73
N GLU A 78 6.55 -2.06 1.82
CA GLU A 78 6.81 -3.44 2.19
C GLU A 78 6.05 -3.77 3.49
N PHE A 79 5.43 -4.95 3.55
CA PHE A 79 4.72 -5.40 4.75
C PHE A 79 5.71 -5.98 5.77
N VAL A 80 5.51 -5.65 7.04
CA VAL A 80 6.32 -6.13 8.18
C VAL A 80 5.48 -7.00 9.10
#